data_AF-A0AAP5D3M2-F1
#
_entry.id   AF-A0AAP5D3M2-F1
#
_cell.length_a   1.000
_cell.length_b   1.000
_cell.length_c   1.000
_cell.angle_alpha   90.00
_cell.angle_beta   90.00
_cell.angle_gamma   90.00
#
_symmetry.space_group_name_H-M   'P 1'
#
loop_
_entity.id
_entity.type
_entity.pdbx_description
1 polymer ?
#
loop_
_entity_poly.entity_id
_entity_poly.type
_entity_poly.pdbx_seq_one_letter_code
_entity_poly.pdbx_strand_id
1 'polypeptide(L)'
;MASIKHLKNQARHEEQRENWARAIELYTDALEQSAASGEGLPDLSLYNRIGDLHLRQNDPTRAIESYLDAVERYAEQELYGGAIALCDKILRVAPERVDVYRTLGRLHAATGLVAEARTNFLEYAARLEEQGDQDGPVQAFLELAQLTSDRELHLEMIDRLLQGGRREEATEELAELYDGVAHDGPIGRAVRERLESLAPEILARYPDETRTSPEPPLDPERAVREAEERGDLRAAFEATHALVEEHPDRVSVYRKRVELASGLDDGARLVRSYLELARCLERSGSDEAALTVHRRILELEPDHPQARQALRAAHEKSESTGSGTEAASSRGASVPEAEMAAAEPTDAGSCDSEPEPAAPPADSATGAGGRDFDDMLVGFRARTDATQDETDPEAHCEFGIALHQMGRLEDAIREFQAATRAPEPPVRAFELLGQCFLEEDLHRVAVRVLTRALRLPGHPEVELLGVLYQLGVAHQALGASEQALECFERVYSIDIDFMDVGDRMRACAL
;
A
#
# COMPACT_ATOMS: atom_id res chain seq x y z
N MET A 1 -11.34 1.99 46.02
CA MET A 1 -11.64 2.44 44.65
C MET A 1 -12.33 1.29 43.93
N ALA A 2 -13.37 1.55 43.16
CA ALA A 2 -13.95 0.53 42.29
C ALA A 2 -12.88 0.09 41.27
N SER A 3 -12.84 -1.19 40.90
CA SER A 3 -11.93 -1.64 39.84
C SER A 3 -12.31 -1.01 38.50
N ILE A 4 -11.34 -0.66 37.64
CA ILE A 4 -11.56 -0.13 36.28
C ILE A 4 -12.57 -0.99 35.50
N LYS A 5 -12.46 -2.32 35.61
CA LYS A 5 -13.41 -3.27 34.98
C LYS A 5 -14.85 -3.10 35.51
N HIS A 6 -14.99 -2.79 36.79
CA HIS A 6 -16.31 -2.55 37.40
C HIS A 6 -16.93 -1.25 36.89
N LEU A 7 -16.14 -0.17 36.80
CA LEU A 7 -16.59 1.12 36.26
C LEU A 7 -17.06 0.98 34.80
N LYS A 8 -16.29 0.31 33.95
CA LYS A 8 -16.66 0.05 32.55
C LYS A 8 -17.95 -0.75 32.41
N ASN A 9 -18.15 -1.77 33.24
CA ASN A 9 -19.39 -2.55 33.24
C ASN A 9 -20.59 -1.74 33.72
N GLN A 10 -20.41 -0.90 34.75
CA GLN A 10 -21.46 -0.01 35.22
C GLN A 10 -21.81 1.03 34.16
N ALA A 11 -20.82 1.60 33.47
CA ALA A 11 -21.02 2.54 32.39
C ALA A 11 -21.83 1.93 31.23
N ARG A 12 -21.51 0.69 30.81
CA ARG A 12 -22.27 -0.06 29.80
C ARG A 12 -23.73 -0.26 30.22
N HIS A 13 -23.97 -0.52 31.51
CA HIS A 13 -25.33 -0.72 32.02
C HIS A 13 -26.14 0.57 32.04
N GLU A 14 -25.50 1.71 32.36
CA GLU A 14 -26.13 3.03 32.26
C GLU A 14 -26.33 3.45 30.80
N GLU A 15 -25.43 3.05 29.89
CA GLU A 15 -25.62 3.25 28.45
C GLU A 15 -26.85 2.50 27.92
N GLN A 16 -27.05 1.24 28.31
CA GLN A 16 -28.25 0.46 27.92
C GLN A 16 -29.56 1.06 28.43
N ARG A 17 -29.49 1.88 29.48
CA ARG A 17 -30.63 2.61 30.06
C ARG A 17 -30.81 4.00 29.47
N GLU A 18 -30.02 4.36 28.47
CA GLU A 18 -29.98 5.69 27.87
C GLU A 18 -29.61 6.80 28.87
N ASN A 19 -28.98 6.45 30.00
CA ASN A 19 -28.46 7.39 30.99
C ASN A 19 -27.08 7.90 30.56
N TRP A 20 -27.02 8.60 29.43
CA TRP A 20 -25.78 9.01 28.76
C TRP A 20 -24.84 9.80 29.69
N ALA A 21 -25.38 10.72 30.48
CA ALA A 21 -24.57 11.58 31.36
C ALA A 21 -23.82 10.74 32.42
N ARG A 22 -24.52 9.77 33.01
CA ARG A 22 -23.92 8.89 34.01
C ARG A 22 -22.93 7.90 33.38
N ALA A 23 -23.22 7.42 32.17
CA ALA A 23 -22.30 6.57 31.42
C ALA A 23 -20.99 7.31 31.09
N ILE A 24 -21.06 8.58 30.64
CA ILE A 24 -19.89 9.42 30.37
C ILE A 24 -19.05 9.58 31.65
N GLU A 25 -19.66 10.00 32.76
CA GLU A 25 -18.96 10.14 34.05
C GLU A 25 -18.20 8.86 34.44
N LEU A 26 -18.85 7.69 34.31
CA LEU A 26 -18.23 6.41 34.66
C LEU A 26 -17.10 5.99 33.71
N TYR A 27 -17.19 6.35 32.42
CA TYR A 27 -16.10 6.12 31.46
C TYR A 27 -14.93 7.08 31.69
N THR A 28 -15.20 8.35 31.99
CA THR A 28 -14.16 9.33 32.36
C THR A 28 -13.44 8.92 33.64
N ASP A 29 -14.17 8.51 34.68
CA ASP A 29 -13.60 7.98 35.93
C ASP A 29 -12.70 6.76 35.67
N ALA A 30 -13.08 5.90 34.73
CA ALA A 30 -12.28 4.73 34.35
C ALA A 30 -10.98 5.13 33.64
N LEU A 31 -11.02 6.15 32.78
CA LEU A 31 -9.83 6.70 32.10
C LEU A 31 -8.87 7.37 33.09
N GLU A 32 -9.39 8.19 34.02
CA GLU A 32 -8.58 8.84 35.06
C GLU A 32 -7.89 7.82 35.96
N GLN A 33 -8.61 6.76 36.36
CA GLN A 33 -8.03 5.68 37.16
C GLN A 33 -6.95 4.92 36.38
N SER A 34 -7.19 4.64 35.09
CA SER A 34 -6.19 3.99 34.22
C SER A 34 -4.91 4.82 34.11
N ALA A 35 -5.04 6.13 33.91
CA ALA A 35 -3.92 7.05 33.83
C ALA A 35 -3.15 7.15 35.18
N ALA A 36 -3.88 7.15 36.30
CA ALA A 36 -3.28 7.24 37.63
C ALA A 36 -2.56 5.95 38.08
N SER A 37 -3.01 4.78 37.61
CA SER A 37 -2.39 3.50 37.96
C SER A 37 -1.05 3.25 37.27
N GLY A 38 -0.77 3.88 36.12
CA GLY A 38 0.46 3.67 35.35
C GLY A 38 0.66 2.24 34.82
N GLU A 39 -0.29 1.33 35.07
CA GLU A 39 -0.30 -0.06 34.59
C GLU A 39 -1.11 -0.15 33.30
N GLY A 40 -0.42 -0.33 32.17
CA GLY A 40 -1.02 -0.60 30.86
C GLY A 40 -1.32 0.65 30.02
N LEU A 41 -1.42 0.44 28.70
CA LEU A 41 -1.83 1.47 27.75
C LEU A 41 -3.29 1.87 28.05
N PRO A 42 -3.62 3.19 28.09
CA PRO A 42 -4.98 3.64 28.31
C PRO A 42 -5.91 3.11 27.22
N ASP A 43 -7.10 2.65 27.61
CA ASP A 43 -8.09 2.10 26.68
C ASP A 43 -8.65 3.22 25.78
N LEU A 44 -8.02 3.37 24.62
CA LEU A 44 -8.32 4.41 23.64
C LEU A 44 -9.77 4.35 23.12
N SER A 45 -10.38 3.15 23.14
CA SER A 45 -11.77 2.95 22.70
C SER A 45 -12.77 3.71 23.56
N LEU A 46 -12.41 4.03 24.82
CA LEU A 46 -13.28 4.78 25.73
C LEU A 46 -13.45 6.24 25.30
N TYR A 47 -12.42 6.87 24.74
CA TYR A 47 -12.53 8.25 24.26
C TYR A 47 -13.51 8.34 23.07
N ASN A 48 -13.42 7.39 22.14
CA ASN A 48 -14.38 7.25 21.04
C ASN A 48 -15.81 7.06 21.57
N ARG A 49 -15.98 6.19 22.58
CA ARG A 49 -17.29 5.96 23.20
C ARG A 49 -17.84 7.19 23.90
N ILE A 50 -17.01 7.94 24.65
CA ILE A 50 -17.41 9.19 25.30
C ILE A 50 -17.86 10.22 24.26
N GLY A 51 -17.11 10.36 23.15
CA GLY A 51 -17.49 11.25 22.06
C GLY A 51 -18.85 10.89 21.43
N ASP A 52 -19.08 9.60 21.17
CA ASP A 52 -20.37 9.11 20.64
C ASP A 52 -21.53 9.39 21.61
N LEU A 53 -21.29 9.28 22.92
CA LEU A 53 -22.29 9.61 23.94
C LEU A 53 -22.58 11.10 24.03
N HIS A 54 -21.57 11.96 23.85
CA HIS A 54 -21.78 13.41 23.74
C HIS A 54 -22.62 13.79 22.51
N LEU A 55 -22.42 13.11 21.37
CA LEU A 55 -23.29 13.28 20.21
C LEU A 55 -24.74 12.88 20.50
N ARG A 56 -24.98 11.79 21.24
CA ARG A 56 -26.33 11.40 21.68
C ARG A 56 -26.98 12.42 22.63
N GLN A 57 -26.17 13.20 23.36
CA GLN A 57 -26.65 14.32 24.17
C GLN A 57 -26.85 15.62 23.38
N ASN A 58 -26.62 15.61 22.06
CA ASN A 58 -26.66 16.79 21.22
C ASN A 58 -25.63 17.87 21.64
N ASP A 59 -24.45 17.42 22.09
CA ASP A 59 -23.30 18.25 22.46
C ASP A 59 -22.12 17.98 21.51
N PRO A 60 -22.15 18.52 20.28
CA PRO A 60 -21.12 18.26 19.27
C PRO A 60 -19.76 18.84 19.66
N THR A 61 -19.73 19.94 20.43
CA THR A 61 -18.48 20.58 20.86
C THR A 61 -17.67 19.64 21.74
N ARG A 62 -18.28 19.07 22.79
CA ARG A 62 -17.59 18.11 23.66
C ARG A 62 -17.28 16.78 22.98
N ALA A 63 -18.12 16.35 22.04
CA ALA A 63 -17.84 15.17 21.24
C ALA A 63 -16.54 15.35 20.43
N ILE A 64 -16.39 16.49 19.76
CA ILE A 64 -15.20 16.81 18.98
C ILE A 64 -13.96 16.92 19.87
N GLU A 65 -14.06 17.56 21.04
CA GLU A 65 -12.96 17.60 22.02
C GLU A 65 -12.51 16.17 22.40
N SER A 66 -13.46 15.29 22.70
CA SER A 66 -13.17 13.89 23.04
C SER A 66 -12.53 13.11 21.89
N TYR A 67 -12.96 13.36 20.65
CA TYR A 67 -12.38 12.72 19.47
C TYR A 67 -10.99 13.25 19.16
N LEU A 68 -10.73 14.55 19.31
CA LEU A 68 -9.39 15.12 19.10
C LEU A 68 -8.38 14.56 20.11
N ASP A 69 -8.77 14.50 21.39
CA ASP A 69 -7.96 13.86 22.43
C ASP A 69 -7.63 12.40 22.09
N ALA A 70 -8.59 11.69 21.50
CA ALA A 70 -8.41 10.32 21.04
C ALA A 70 -7.45 10.25 19.84
N VAL A 71 -7.62 11.11 18.83
CA VAL A 71 -6.77 11.17 17.63
C VAL A 71 -5.30 11.31 18.01
N GLU A 72 -4.99 12.24 18.92
CA GLU A 72 -3.60 12.45 19.37
C GLU A 72 -3.02 11.18 20.00
N ARG A 73 -3.76 10.50 20.88
CA ARG A 73 -3.31 9.28 21.56
C ARG A 73 -3.21 8.07 20.62
N TYR A 74 -4.12 7.95 19.65
CA TYR A 74 -4.04 6.94 18.61
C TYR A 74 -2.81 7.17 17.73
N ALA A 75 -2.51 8.43 17.37
CA ALA A 75 -1.34 8.78 16.58
C ALA A 75 -0.02 8.55 17.35
N GLU A 76 0.05 8.88 18.65
CA GLU A 76 1.20 8.61 19.51
C GLU A 76 1.54 7.11 19.63
N GLN A 77 0.54 6.24 19.48
CA GLN A 77 0.71 4.79 19.49
C GLN A 77 0.86 4.19 18.08
N GLU A 78 1.03 5.03 17.05
CA GLU A 78 1.13 4.63 15.64
C GLU A 78 -0.10 3.85 15.13
N LEU A 79 -1.23 3.94 15.85
CA LEU A 79 -2.51 3.32 15.50
C LEU A 79 -3.29 4.24 14.55
N TYR A 80 -2.69 4.51 13.39
CA TYR A 80 -3.17 5.52 12.44
C TYR A 80 -4.59 5.28 11.94
N GLY A 81 -5.00 4.03 11.72
CA GLY A 81 -6.37 3.70 11.27
C GLY A 81 -7.45 4.20 12.24
N GLY A 82 -7.21 4.05 13.56
CA GLY A 82 -8.13 4.56 14.59
C GLY A 82 -8.18 6.09 14.62
N ALA A 83 -7.03 6.75 14.46
CA ALA A 83 -6.94 8.20 14.38
C ALA A 83 -7.67 8.76 13.14
N ILE A 84 -7.47 8.15 11.96
CA ILE A 84 -8.13 8.55 10.71
C ILE A 84 -9.65 8.44 10.85
N ALA A 85 -10.16 7.32 11.38
CA ALA A 85 -11.59 7.13 11.57
C ALA A 85 -12.22 8.18 12.51
N LEU A 86 -11.50 8.63 13.53
CA LEU A 86 -11.94 9.68 14.44
C LEU A 86 -11.91 11.06 13.78
N CYS A 87 -10.89 11.36 12.98
CA CYS A 87 -10.87 12.57 12.16
C CYS A 87 -12.06 12.62 11.19
N ASP A 88 -12.40 11.51 10.54
CA ASP A 88 -13.58 11.42 9.68
C ASP A 88 -14.87 11.68 10.47
N LYS A 89 -15.00 11.14 11.70
CA LYS A 89 -16.14 11.43 12.58
C LYS A 89 -16.24 12.92 12.90
N ILE A 90 -15.11 13.57 13.21
CA ILE A 90 -15.08 15.02 13.47
C ILE A 90 -15.58 15.79 12.25
N LEU A 91 -15.08 15.47 11.05
CA LEU A 91 -15.47 16.16 9.82
C LEU A 91 -16.92 15.93 9.40
N ARG A 92 -17.55 14.80 9.78
CA ARG A 92 -19.00 14.59 9.59
C ARG A 92 -19.85 15.54 10.44
N VAL A 93 -19.36 15.88 11.62
CA VAL A 93 -20.07 16.77 12.56
C VAL A 93 -19.75 18.24 12.27
N ALA A 94 -18.50 18.53 11.92
CA ALA A 94 -17.98 19.87 11.71
C ALA A 94 -17.03 19.92 10.48
N PRO A 95 -17.57 19.95 9.24
CA PRO A 95 -16.79 19.99 8.01
C PRO A 95 -15.94 21.26 7.83
N GLU A 96 -16.22 22.30 8.60
CA GLU A 96 -15.51 23.58 8.57
C GLU A 96 -14.17 23.55 9.35
N ARG A 97 -13.88 22.46 10.07
CA ARG A 97 -12.67 22.32 10.87
C ARG A 97 -11.44 22.06 10.00
N VAL A 98 -10.85 23.15 9.52
CA VAL A 98 -9.68 23.15 8.63
C VAL A 98 -8.51 22.32 9.16
N ASP A 99 -8.18 22.44 10.45
CA ASP A 99 -7.05 21.73 11.07
C ASP A 99 -7.13 20.20 10.94
N VAL A 100 -8.35 19.64 10.88
CA VAL A 100 -8.56 18.20 10.82
C VAL A 100 -8.14 17.63 9.46
N TYR A 101 -8.26 18.41 8.37
CA TYR A 101 -7.77 18.02 7.05
C TYR A 101 -6.24 17.90 7.02
N ARG A 102 -5.53 18.81 7.69
CA ARG A 102 -4.08 18.71 7.87
C ARG A 102 -3.70 17.46 8.65
N THR A 103 -4.40 17.19 9.75
CA THR A 103 -4.16 15.97 10.56
C THR A 103 -4.42 14.70 9.75
N LEU A 104 -5.52 14.63 8.98
CA LEU A 104 -5.76 13.52 8.06
C LEU A 104 -4.66 13.38 7.02
N GLY A 105 -4.22 14.48 6.42
CA GLY A 105 -3.11 14.48 5.47
C GLY A 105 -1.84 13.86 6.06
N ARG A 106 -1.47 14.25 7.28
CA ARG A 106 -0.33 13.69 8.01
C ARG A 106 -0.49 12.20 8.32
N LEU A 107 -1.66 11.79 8.79
CA LEU A 107 -1.94 10.40 9.14
C LEU A 107 -1.87 9.50 7.90
N HIS A 108 -2.45 9.93 6.77
CA HIS A 108 -2.35 9.19 5.51
C HIS A 108 -0.91 9.14 4.97
N ALA A 109 -0.14 10.24 5.11
CA ALA A 109 1.27 10.21 4.72
C ALA A 109 2.07 9.23 5.58
N ALA A 110 1.81 9.18 6.90
CA ALA A 110 2.45 8.25 7.83
C ALA A 110 2.11 6.77 7.53
N THR A 111 0.94 6.48 6.97
CA THR A 111 0.56 5.13 6.52
C THR A 111 1.05 4.78 5.11
N GLY A 112 1.70 5.71 4.41
CA GLY A 112 2.17 5.53 3.03
C GLY A 112 1.08 5.75 1.95
N LEU A 113 -0.11 6.20 2.35
CA LEU A 113 -1.23 6.53 1.48
C LEU A 113 -1.06 7.93 0.87
N VAL A 114 -0.11 8.05 -0.07
CA VAL A 114 0.31 9.33 -0.65
C VAL A 114 -0.82 10.05 -1.41
N ALA A 115 -1.69 9.31 -2.09
CA ALA A 115 -2.79 9.89 -2.87
C ALA A 115 -3.85 10.55 -1.96
N GLU A 116 -4.18 9.89 -0.87
CA GLU A 116 -5.11 10.34 0.17
C GLU A 116 -4.50 11.50 0.96
N ALA A 117 -3.21 11.42 1.29
CA ALA A 117 -2.49 12.53 1.89
C ALA A 117 -2.56 13.77 1.00
N ARG A 118 -2.26 13.62 -0.30
CA ARG A 118 -2.34 14.71 -1.28
C ARG A 118 -3.74 15.31 -1.35
N THR A 119 -4.77 14.47 -1.40
CA THR A 119 -6.16 14.92 -1.46
C THR A 119 -6.53 15.77 -0.24
N ASN A 120 -6.19 15.30 0.96
CA ASN A 120 -6.49 16.02 2.20
C ASN A 120 -5.70 17.32 2.33
N PHE A 121 -4.44 17.35 1.91
CA PHE A 121 -3.63 18.57 1.92
C PHE A 121 -4.08 19.60 0.87
N LEU A 122 -4.54 19.15 -0.31
CA LEU A 122 -5.17 20.03 -1.30
C LEU A 122 -6.45 20.68 -0.75
N GLU A 123 -7.27 19.89 -0.06
CA GLU A 123 -8.50 20.35 0.56
C GLU A 123 -8.23 21.31 1.74
N TYR A 124 -7.20 21.02 2.55
CA TYR A 124 -6.70 21.91 3.60
C TYR A 124 -6.23 23.26 3.01
N ALA A 125 -5.43 23.22 1.94
CA ALA A 125 -4.95 24.39 1.24
C ALA A 125 -6.10 25.23 0.67
N ALA A 126 -7.07 24.60 -0.01
CA ALA A 126 -8.24 25.29 -0.57
C ALA A 126 -9.06 26.02 0.51
N ARG A 127 -9.27 25.39 1.67
CA ARG A 127 -9.99 26.05 2.78
C ARG A 127 -9.23 27.23 3.37
N LEU A 128 -7.89 27.19 3.41
CA LEU A 128 -7.09 28.33 3.84
C LEU A 128 -7.20 29.50 2.85
N GLU A 129 -7.23 29.21 1.55
CA GLU A 129 -7.47 30.23 0.51
C GLU A 129 -8.85 30.88 0.68
N GLU A 130 -9.89 30.08 0.95
CA GLU A 130 -11.25 30.58 1.22
C GLU A 130 -11.31 31.50 2.45
N GLN A 131 -10.47 31.24 3.44
CA GLN A 131 -10.32 32.09 4.64
C GLN A 131 -9.48 33.36 4.38
N GLY A 132 -8.91 33.49 3.18
CA GLY A 132 -8.07 34.62 2.78
C GLY A 132 -6.63 34.52 3.27
N ASP A 133 -6.20 33.34 3.75
CA ASP A 133 -4.80 33.07 4.08
C ASP A 133 -4.02 32.75 2.80
N GLN A 134 -3.13 33.66 2.41
CA GLN A 134 -2.30 33.51 1.20
C GLN A 134 -1.03 32.68 1.46
N ASP A 135 -0.65 32.48 2.72
CA ASP A 135 0.57 31.78 3.09
C ASP A 135 0.31 30.32 3.47
N GLY A 136 -0.84 30.05 4.10
CA GLY A 136 -1.29 28.73 4.50
C GLY A 136 -1.26 27.63 3.42
N PRO A 137 -1.74 27.88 2.19
CA PRO A 137 -1.73 26.90 1.10
C PRO A 137 -0.31 26.46 0.73
N VAL A 138 0.62 27.40 0.68
CA VAL A 138 2.04 27.12 0.40
C VAL A 138 2.62 26.24 1.50
N GLN A 139 2.37 26.57 2.78
CA GLN A 139 2.85 25.79 3.91
C GLN A 139 2.27 24.37 3.91
N ALA A 140 1.00 24.21 3.50
CA ALA A 140 0.38 22.90 3.32
C ALA A 140 1.10 22.04 2.27
N PHE A 141 1.47 22.63 1.13
CA PHE A 141 2.20 21.93 0.08
C PHE A 141 3.64 21.59 0.48
N LEU A 142 4.35 22.50 1.15
CA LEU A 142 5.69 22.24 1.70
C LEU A 142 5.67 21.03 2.62
N GLU A 143 4.70 21.01 3.53
CA GLU A 143 4.54 19.93 4.47
C GLU A 143 4.23 18.59 3.77
N LEU A 144 3.34 18.58 2.79
CA LEU A 144 3.03 17.39 2.00
C LEU A 144 4.27 16.88 1.24
N ALA A 145 5.04 17.76 0.60
CA ALA A 145 6.25 17.40 -0.14
C ALA A 145 7.32 16.80 0.79
N GLN A 146 7.50 17.35 1.99
CA GLN A 146 8.42 16.82 3.00
C GLN A 146 7.99 15.44 3.50
N LEU A 147 6.70 15.24 3.77
CA LEU A 147 6.18 13.97 4.29
C LEU A 147 6.23 12.85 3.25
N THR A 148 5.99 13.17 1.97
CA THR A 148 5.92 12.17 0.89
C THR A 148 7.24 11.95 0.18
N SER A 149 8.23 12.83 0.40
CA SER A 149 9.48 12.88 -0.37
C SER A 149 9.25 13.00 -1.89
N ASP A 150 8.09 13.50 -2.30
CA ASP A 150 7.71 13.65 -3.70
C ASP A 150 8.33 14.93 -4.29
N ARG A 151 9.35 14.72 -5.15
CA ARG A 151 10.12 15.79 -5.78
C ARG A 151 9.36 16.48 -6.93
N GLU A 152 8.39 15.82 -7.55
CA GLU A 152 7.56 16.43 -8.59
C GLU A 152 6.55 17.38 -7.97
N LEU A 153 5.93 16.96 -6.86
CA LEU A 153 5.04 17.79 -6.08
C LEU A 153 5.73 19.02 -5.49
N HIS A 154 6.97 18.86 -5.00
CA HIS A 154 7.79 19.98 -4.51
C HIS A 154 8.00 21.03 -5.62
N LEU A 155 8.25 20.58 -6.86
CA LEU A 155 8.40 21.47 -8.01
C LEU A 155 7.09 22.15 -8.42
N GLU A 156 5.95 21.45 -8.39
CA GLU A 156 4.62 22.04 -8.66
C GLU A 156 4.30 23.18 -7.68
N MET A 157 4.67 23.00 -6.40
CA MET A 157 4.50 24.04 -5.38
C MET A 157 5.41 25.25 -5.65
N ILE A 158 6.68 25.04 -5.99
CA ILE A 158 7.59 26.13 -6.37
C ILE A 158 6.99 26.95 -7.52
N ASP A 159 6.39 26.28 -8.51
CA ASP A 159 5.73 26.97 -9.63
C ASP A 159 4.53 27.83 -9.15
N ARG A 160 3.77 27.36 -8.15
CA ARG A 160 2.71 28.17 -7.50
C ARG A 160 3.28 29.38 -6.75
N LEU A 161 4.38 29.22 -6.01
CA LEU A 161 5.07 30.33 -5.34
C LEU A 161 5.48 31.43 -6.34
N LEU A 162 6.03 31.02 -7.48
CA LEU A 162 6.42 31.94 -8.55
C LEU A 162 5.22 32.67 -9.16
N GLN A 163 4.10 31.98 -9.37
CA GLN A 163 2.85 32.59 -9.83
C GLN A 163 2.28 33.58 -8.81
N GLY A 164 2.40 33.27 -7.52
CA GLY A 164 2.03 34.16 -6.41
C GLY A 164 2.99 35.33 -6.19
N GLY A 165 4.09 35.42 -6.95
CA GLY A 165 5.08 36.49 -6.84
C GLY A 165 6.03 36.34 -5.64
N ARG A 166 5.98 35.23 -4.91
CA ARG A 166 6.83 34.90 -3.75
C ARG A 166 8.18 34.36 -4.21
N ARG A 167 8.92 35.19 -4.94
CA ARG A 167 10.16 34.78 -5.64
C ARG A 167 11.27 34.36 -4.70
N GLU A 168 11.46 35.05 -3.58
CA GLU A 168 12.54 34.77 -2.63
C GLU A 168 12.40 33.35 -2.04
N GLU A 169 11.19 33.01 -1.58
CA GLU A 169 10.89 31.68 -1.04
C GLU A 169 11.02 30.59 -2.12
N ALA A 170 10.50 30.85 -3.34
CA ALA A 170 10.67 29.91 -4.45
C ALA A 170 12.15 29.66 -4.77
N THR A 171 13.01 30.67 -4.66
CA THR A 171 14.45 30.51 -4.91
C THR A 171 15.15 29.72 -3.80
N GLU A 172 14.73 29.88 -2.54
CA GLU A 172 15.25 29.09 -1.42
C GLU A 172 14.87 27.61 -1.58
N GLU A 173 13.60 27.32 -1.85
CA GLU A 173 13.08 25.97 -2.07
C GLU A 173 13.70 25.30 -3.31
N LEU A 174 13.90 26.07 -4.40
CA LEU A 174 14.61 25.57 -5.58
C LEU A 174 16.04 25.18 -5.26
N ALA A 175 16.73 25.93 -4.40
CA ALA A 175 18.11 25.62 -4.01
C ALA A 175 18.17 24.33 -3.19
N GLU A 176 17.27 24.17 -2.21
CA GLU A 176 17.19 22.94 -1.42
C GLU A 176 16.82 21.72 -2.28
N LEU A 177 15.86 21.88 -3.19
CA LEU A 177 15.48 20.83 -4.12
C LEU A 177 16.64 20.47 -5.06
N TYR A 178 17.39 21.46 -5.55
CA TYR A 178 18.57 21.25 -6.41
C TYR A 178 19.66 20.43 -5.72
N ASP A 179 19.93 20.71 -4.44
CA ASP A 179 20.89 19.94 -3.62
C ASP A 179 20.46 18.48 -3.42
N GLY A 180 19.15 18.23 -3.37
CA GLY A 180 18.57 16.93 -3.05
C GLY A 180 18.32 16.00 -4.26
N VAL A 181 18.56 16.46 -5.50
CA VAL A 181 18.20 15.70 -6.72
C VAL A 181 19.38 15.46 -7.64
N ALA A 182 19.30 14.39 -8.43
CA ALA A 182 20.27 14.14 -9.49
C ALA A 182 20.14 15.21 -10.59
N HIS A 183 21.20 15.99 -10.78
CA HIS A 183 21.27 17.11 -11.73
C HIS A 183 20.94 16.74 -13.18
N ASP A 184 21.32 15.53 -13.61
CA ASP A 184 21.11 15.05 -14.98
C ASP A 184 19.70 14.47 -15.21
N GLY A 185 18.90 14.34 -14.15
CA GLY A 185 17.53 13.82 -14.21
C GLY A 185 16.52 14.85 -14.76
N PRO A 186 15.27 14.43 -15.06
CA PRO A 186 14.23 15.34 -15.54
C PRO A 186 13.93 16.45 -14.53
N ILE A 187 13.83 16.12 -13.24
CA ILE A 187 13.60 17.07 -12.15
C ILE A 187 14.82 17.99 -11.99
N GLY A 188 16.03 17.44 -11.96
CA GLY A 188 17.26 18.24 -11.86
C GLY A 188 17.42 19.26 -12.99
N ARG A 189 17.09 18.88 -14.23
CA ARG A 189 17.05 19.80 -15.38
C ARG A 189 15.98 20.88 -15.22
N ALA A 190 14.78 20.51 -14.79
CA ALA A 190 13.68 21.44 -14.59
C ALA A 190 13.95 22.46 -13.46
N VAL A 191 14.61 22.03 -12.38
CA VAL A 191 15.06 22.89 -11.28
C VAL A 191 16.18 23.81 -11.74
N ARG A 192 17.17 23.28 -12.48
CA ARG A 192 18.27 24.06 -13.06
C ARG A 192 17.75 25.18 -13.96
N GLU A 193 16.84 24.87 -14.88
CA GLU A 193 16.24 25.85 -15.80
C GLU A 193 15.59 27.02 -15.04
N ARG A 194 14.86 26.72 -13.96
CA ARG A 194 14.24 27.74 -13.10
C ARG A 194 15.30 28.57 -12.38
N LEU A 195 16.32 27.93 -11.80
CA LEU A 195 17.44 28.61 -11.13
C LEU A 195 18.26 29.49 -12.08
N GLU A 196 18.46 29.09 -13.34
CA GLU A 196 19.15 29.91 -14.35
C GLU A 196 18.42 31.24 -14.59
N SER A 197 17.09 31.21 -14.59
CA SER A 197 16.26 32.40 -14.79
C SER A 197 16.12 33.29 -13.55
N LEU A 198 16.10 32.68 -12.36
CA LEU A 198 15.75 33.36 -11.10
C LEU A 198 16.95 33.74 -10.24
N ALA A 199 17.93 32.84 -10.13
CA ALA A 199 19.06 32.95 -9.20
C ALA A 199 20.31 32.23 -9.75
N PRO A 200 20.89 32.69 -10.88
CA PRO A 200 22.05 32.05 -11.51
C PRO A 200 23.29 32.01 -10.60
N GLU A 201 23.37 32.87 -9.59
CA GLU A 201 24.39 32.87 -8.55
C GLU A 201 24.35 31.63 -7.65
N ILE A 202 23.21 30.94 -7.52
CA ILE A 202 23.11 29.69 -6.76
C ILE A 202 23.84 28.58 -7.52
N LEU A 203 23.59 28.48 -8.84
CA LEU A 203 24.30 27.55 -9.72
C LEU A 203 25.82 27.83 -9.74
N ALA A 204 26.24 29.08 -9.61
CA ALA A 204 27.66 29.42 -9.52
C ALA A 204 28.37 28.86 -8.26
N ARG A 205 27.63 28.51 -7.20
CA ARG A 205 28.19 27.86 -5.99
C ARG A 205 28.48 26.37 -6.20
N TYR A 206 27.85 25.77 -7.21
CA TYR A 206 28.10 24.42 -7.68
C TYR A 206 28.89 24.53 -8.98
N PRO A 207 30.22 24.73 -8.94
CA PRO A 207 31.03 24.64 -10.15
C PRO A 207 30.82 23.25 -10.73
N ASP A 208 30.05 23.19 -11.82
CA ASP A 208 29.66 21.95 -12.49
C ASP A 208 30.91 21.07 -12.70
N GLU A 209 31.03 19.95 -11.97
CA GLU A 209 31.85 18.82 -12.43
C GLU A 209 31.25 18.20 -13.71
N THR A 210 29.99 18.53 -14.02
CA THR A 210 29.27 18.21 -15.26
C THR A 210 29.52 19.22 -16.41
N ARG A 211 30.31 20.29 -16.19
CA ARG A 211 30.75 21.23 -17.25
C ARG A 211 31.89 20.64 -18.09
N THR A 212 32.28 19.40 -17.83
CA THR A 212 32.99 18.57 -18.80
C THR A 212 32.04 17.62 -19.53
N SER A 213 30.87 18.09 -19.94
CA SER A 213 30.52 17.80 -21.34
C SER A 213 31.25 18.85 -22.18
N PRO A 214 32.42 18.53 -22.77
CA PRO A 214 32.95 19.38 -23.83
C PRO A 214 31.83 19.57 -24.85
N GLU A 215 31.80 20.74 -25.52
CA GLU A 215 31.01 20.88 -26.75
C GLU A 215 31.13 19.57 -27.54
N PRO A 216 30.01 18.97 -27.98
CA PRO A 216 30.04 17.69 -28.65
C PRO A 216 31.12 17.78 -29.73
N PRO A 217 32.12 16.89 -29.70
CA PRO A 217 33.26 16.99 -30.60
C PRO A 217 32.73 17.13 -32.03
N LEU A 218 33.32 18.04 -32.81
CA LEU A 218 32.93 18.33 -34.20
C LEU A 218 32.78 17.06 -35.07
N ASP A 219 33.42 15.97 -34.64
CA ASP A 219 33.21 14.60 -35.12
C ASP A 219 33.31 13.61 -33.93
N PRO A 220 32.16 13.11 -33.41
CA PRO A 220 32.14 12.22 -32.26
C PRO A 220 32.65 10.80 -32.54
N GLU A 221 32.58 10.33 -33.80
CA GLU A 221 33.20 9.06 -34.17
C GLU A 221 34.72 9.16 -34.12
N ARG A 222 35.27 10.30 -34.57
CA ARG A 222 36.71 10.58 -34.50
C ARG A 222 37.19 10.73 -33.05
N ALA A 223 36.43 11.40 -32.19
CA ALA A 223 36.79 11.58 -30.78
C ALA A 223 36.90 10.25 -30.01
N VAL A 224 35.96 9.31 -30.25
CA VAL A 224 36.04 7.96 -29.68
C VAL A 224 37.31 7.25 -30.15
N ARG A 225 37.60 7.26 -31.47
CA ARG A 225 38.81 6.62 -32.02
C ARG A 225 40.10 7.21 -31.46
N GLU A 226 40.21 8.53 -31.39
CA GLU A 226 41.41 9.21 -30.85
C GLU A 226 41.59 8.96 -29.34
N ALA A 227 40.52 8.75 -28.58
CA ALA A 227 40.60 8.36 -27.18
C ALA A 227 41.03 6.90 -27.00
N GLU A 228 40.51 5.99 -27.84
CA GLU A 228 40.92 4.58 -27.88
C GLU A 228 42.40 4.42 -28.28
N GLU A 229 42.86 5.17 -29.28
CA GLU A 229 44.27 5.19 -29.71
C GLU A 229 45.22 5.68 -28.60
N ARG A 230 44.74 6.58 -27.74
CA ARG A 230 45.46 7.05 -26.55
C ARG A 230 45.38 6.07 -25.37
N GLY A 231 44.57 5.02 -25.47
CA GLY A 231 44.31 4.07 -24.38
C GLY A 231 43.47 4.66 -23.24
N ASP A 232 42.83 5.81 -23.45
CA ASP A 232 41.98 6.45 -22.45
C ASP A 232 40.54 5.93 -22.60
N LEU A 233 40.28 4.77 -21.99
CA LEU A 233 38.97 4.11 -22.03
C LEU A 233 37.85 4.98 -21.44
N ARG A 234 38.18 5.86 -20.48
CA ARG A 234 37.20 6.72 -19.82
C ARG A 234 36.78 7.84 -20.77
N ALA A 235 37.74 8.53 -21.38
CA ALA A 235 37.44 9.54 -22.39
C ALA A 235 36.74 8.94 -23.61
N ALA A 236 37.12 7.72 -24.02
CA ALA A 236 36.43 7.02 -25.10
C ALA A 236 34.97 6.72 -24.75
N PHE A 237 34.71 6.26 -23.51
CA PHE A 237 33.35 6.00 -23.03
C PHE A 237 32.52 7.30 -22.96
N GLU A 238 33.08 8.38 -22.43
CA GLU A 238 32.41 9.69 -22.36
C GLU A 238 32.08 10.24 -23.75
N ALA A 239 33.00 10.13 -24.72
CA ALA A 239 32.80 10.58 -26.09
C ALA A 239 31.65 9.84 -26.83
N THR A 240 31.32 8.61 -26.42
CA THR A 240 30.15 7.91 -27.00
C THR A 240 28.80 8.54 -26.63
N HIS A 241 28.73 9.45 -25.64
CA HIS A 241 27.49 10.15 -25.29
C HIS A 241 26.95 10.95 -26.48
N ALA A 242 27.81 11.71 -27.14
CA ALA A 242 27.45 12.49 -28.32
C ALA A 242 26.95 11.59 -29.47
N LEU A 243 27.51 10.38 -29.63
CA LEU A 243 27.04 9.41 -30.63
C LEU A 243 25.63 8.87 -30.32
N VAL A 244 25.27 8.75 -29.05
CA VAL A 244 23.93 8.35 -28.62
C VAL A 244 22.92 9.45 -28.89
N GLU A 245 23.30 10.71 -28.68
CA GLU A 245 22.44 11.87 -28.96
C GLU A 245 22.19 12.07 -30.45
N GLU A 246 23.21 11.90 -31.29
CA GLU A 246 23.05 11.98 -32.76
C GLU A 246 22.25 10.81 -33.33
N HIS A 247 22.43 9.62 -32.76
CA HIS A 247 21.91 8.37 -33.32
C HIS A 247 21.32 7.44 -32.23
N PRO A 248 20.16 7.80 -31.63
CA PRO A 248 19.57 7.07 -30.50
C PRO A 248 19.10 5.65 -30.83
N ASP A 249 18.92 5.31 -32.10
CA ASP A 249 18.47 3.98 -32.52
C ASP A 249 19.61 3.10 -33.07
N ARG A 250 20.85 3.60 -33.04
CA ARG A 250 22.01 2.89 -33.60
C ARG A 250 22.61 1.93 -32.57
N VAL A 251 22.18 0.67 -32.61
CA VAL A 251 22.64 -0.43 -31.72
C VAL A 251 24.16 -0.55 -31.64
N SER A 252 24.90 -0.25 -32.71
CA SER A 252 26.37 -0.33 -32.72
C SER A 252 27.04 0.61 -31.71
N VAL A 253 26.43 1.77 -31.42
CA VAL A 253 26.94 2.74 -30.44
C VAL A 253 26.81 2.18 -29.02
N TYR A 254 25.66 1.62 -28.69
CA TYR A 254 25.41 1.01 -27.38
C TYR A 254 26.25 -0.24 -27.14
N ARG A 255 26.48 -1.07 -28.17
CA ARG A 255 27.44 -2.18 -28.08
C ARG A 255 28.85 -1.70 -27.79
N LYS A 256 29.27 -0.59 -28.41
CA LYS A 256 30.58 0.01 -28.17
C LYS A 256 30.71 0.55 -26.74
N ARG A 257 29.64 1.14 -26.20
CA ARG A 257 29.56 1.59 -24.80
C ARG A 257 29.75 0.43 -23.82
N VAL A 258 29.10 -0.70 -24.06
CA VAL A 258 29.28 -1.91 -23.22
C VAL A 258 30.71 -2.42 -23.27
N GLU A 259 31.34 -2.46 -24.45
CA GLU A 259 32.74 -2.88 -24.62
C GLU A 259 33.68 -1.97 -23.79
N LEU A 260 33.53 -0.66 -23.91
CA LEU A 260 34.33 0.32 -23.18
C LEU A 260 34.08 0.28 -21.67
N ALA A 261 32.82 0.14 -21.24
CA ALA A 261 32.46 -0.01 -19.84
C ALA A 261 33.05 -1.28 -19.22
N SER A 262 33.07 -2.39 -19.98
CA SER A 262 33.69 -3.64 -19.53
C SER A 262 35.20 -3.50 -19.31
N GLY A 263 35.87 -2.60 -20.05
CA GLY A 263 37.29 -2.32 -19.87
C GLY A 263 37.61 -1.39 -18.69
N LEU A 264 36.61 -0.70 -18.12
CA LEU A 264 36.78 0.27 -17.03
C LEU A 264 36.63 -0.34 -15.62
N ASP A 265 36.31 -1.64 -15.52
CA ASP A 265 36.11 -2.39 -14.26
C ASP A 265 35.12 -1.73 -13.29
N ASP A 266 34.14 -0.99 -13.83
CA ASP A 266 33.08 -0.31 -13.08
C ASP A 266 31.74 -1.04 -13.33
N GLY A 267 31.34 -1.87 -12.37
CA GLY A 267 30.13 -2.70 -12.45
C GLY A 267 28.86 -1.88 -12.63
N ALA A 268 28.71 -0.76 -11.93
CA ALA A 268 27.54 0.11 -12.04
C ALA A 268 27.43 0.74 -13.44
N ARG A 269 28.57 1.17 -13.99
CA ARG A 269 28.62 1.71 -15.36
C ARG A 269 28.34 0.64 -16.42
N LEU A 270 28.80 -0.57 -16.19
CA LEU A 270 28.56 -1.71 -17.07
C LEU A 270 27.07 -2.08 -17.09
N VAL A 271 26.43 -2.18 -15.93
CA VAL A 271 24.98 -2.45 -15.81
C VAL A 271 24.16 -1.37 -16.49
N ARG A 272 24.48 -0.09 -16.26
CA ARG A 272 23.81 1.04 -16.95
C ARG A 272 23.95 0.95 -18.47
N SER A 273 25.13 0.58 -18.97
CA SER A 273 25.38 0.44 -20.41
C SER A 273 24.60 -0.72 -21.03
N TYR A 274 24.44 -1.84 -20.31
CA TYR A 274 23.59 -2.94 -20.75
C TYR A 274 22.10 -2.56 -20.77
N LEU A 275 21.61 -1.78 -19.80
CA LEU A 275 20.23 -1.29 -19.81
C LEU A 275 19.96 -0.36 -21.00
N GLU A 276 20.88 0.54 -21.30
CA GLU A 276 20.79 1.41 -22.49
C GLU A 276 20.74 0.59 -23.79
N LEU A 277 21.56 -0.47 -23.89
CA LEU A 277 21.55 -1.39 -25.03
C LEU A 277 20.23 -2.16 -25.14
N ALA A 278 19.70 -2.69 -24.02
CA ALA A 278 18.43 -3.41 -24.01
C ALA A 278 17.27 -2.53 -24.51
N ARG A 279 17.19 -1.28 -24.03
CA ARG A 279 16.17 -0.31 -24.48
C ARG A 279 16.32 0.04 -25.96
N CYS A 280 17.54 0.15 -26.47
CA CYS A 280 17.77 0.36 -27.90
C CYS A 280 17.27 -0.85 -28.73
N LEU A 281 17.54 -2.07 -28.26
CA LEU A 281 17.09 -3.30 -28.90
C LEU A 281 15.56 -3.43 -28.91
N GLU A 282 14.90 -3.12 -27.79
CA GLU A 282 13.44 -3.06 -27.68
C GLU A 282 12.83 -2.04 -28.66
N ARG A 283 13.38 -0.82 -28.74
CA ARG A 283 12.93 0.18 -29.74
C ARG A 283 13.11 -0.28 -31.18
N SER A 284 14.17 -1.04 -31.44
CA SER A 284 14.45 -1.61 -32.77
C SER A 284 13.60 -2.85 -33.10
N GLY A 285 12.75 -3.32 -32.17
CA GLY A 285 11.90 -4.51 -32.33
C GLY A 285 12.66 -5.84 -32.23
N SER A 286 13.86 -5.83 -31.65
CA SER A 286 14.71 -7.00 -31.46
C SER A 286 14.56 -7.57 -30.04
N ASP A 287 13.34 -7.97 -29.67
CA ASP A 287 12.97 -8.36 -28.31
C ASP A 287 13.78 -9.54 -27.77
N GLU A 288 14.05 -10.57 -28.58
CA GLU A 288 14.87 -11.73 -28.16
C GLU A 288 16.31 -11.32 -27.79
N ALA A 289 16.87 -10.36 -28.54
CA ALA A 289 18.20 -9.83 -28.26
C ALA A 289 18.19 -8.98 -26.98
N ALA A 290 17.13 -8.19 -26.76
CA ALA A 290 16.96 -7.43 -25.52
C ALA A 290 16.84 -8.34 -24.29
N LEU A 291 16.09 -9.44 -24.37
CA LEU A 291 15.98 -10.43 -23.28
C LEU A 291 17.32 -11.11 -22.98
N THR A 292 18.14 -11.34 -24.00
CA THR A 292 19.50 -11.86 -23.82
C THR A 292 20.36 -10.88 -23.03
N VAL A 293 20.22 -9.57 -23.30
CA VAL A 293 20.91 -8.52 -22.56
C VAL A 293 20.39 -8.41 -21.12
N HIS A 294 19.08 -8.53 -20.89
CA HIS A 294 18.49 -8.55 -19.54
C HIS A 294 18.97 -9.74 -18.70
N ARG A 295 19.12 -10.93 -19.29
CA ARG A 295 19.75 -12.07 -18.60
C ARG A 295 21.19 -11.76 -18.20
N ARG A 296 21.95 -11.08 -19.07
CA ARG A 296 23.33 -10.68 -18.77
C ARG A 296 23.41 -9.65 -17.64
N ILE A 297 22.41 -8.79 -17.49
CA ILE A 297 22.29 -7.88 -16.34
C ILE A 297 22.06 -8.68 -15.06
N LEU A 298 21.18 -9.69 -15.06
CA LEU A 298 20.90 -10.51 -13.87
C LEU A 298 22.07 -11.40 -13.45
N GLU A 299 22.97 -11.75 -14.37
CA GLU A 299 24.22 -12.42 -14.03
C GLU A 299 25.20 -11.50 -13.27
N LEU A 300 25.13 -10.19 -13.50
CA LEU A 300 25.93 -9.18 -12.79
C LEU A 300 25.26 -8.76 -11.49
N GLU A 301 23.94 -8.53 -11.51
CA GLU A 301 23.12 -8.09 -10.39
C GLU A 301 21.82 -8.93 -10.30
N PRO A 302 21.79 -9.98 -9.47
CA PRO A 302 20.66 -10.92 -9.41
C PRO A 302 19.32 -10.28 -9.05
N ASP A 303 19.33 -9.19 -8.27
CA ASP A 303 18.15 -8.50 -7.77
C ASP A 303 17.74 -7.26 -8.61
N HIS A 304 18.32 -7.07 -9.80
CA HIS A 304 18.01 -5.89 -10.60
C HIS A 304 16.52 -5.85 -11.06
N PRO A 305 15.72 -4.87 -10.60
CA PRO A 305 14.26 -4.91 -10.72
C PRO A 305 13.77 -4.83 -12.17
N GLN A 306 14.35 -3.94 -12.99
CA GLN A 306 13.92 -3.74 -14.38
C GLN A 306 14.20 -4.98 -15.26
N ALA A 307 15.30 -5.68 -14.99
CA ALA A 307 15.69 -6.86 -15.78
C ALA A 307 14.82 -8.09 -15.44
N ARG A 308 14.44 -8.24 -14.16
CA ARG A 308 13.46 -9.27 -13.74
C ARG A 308 12.09 -9.02 -14.34
N GLN A 309 11.62 -7.77 -14.33
CA GLN A 309 10.33 -7.40 -14.90
C GLN A 309 10.28 -7.66 -16.41
N ALA A 310 11.32 -7.30 -17.15
CA ALA A 310 11.39 -7.53 -18.60
C ALA A 310 11.32 -9.02 -18.98
N LEU A 311 11.95 -9.91 -18.19
CA LEU A 311 11.87 -11.35 -18.41
C LEU A 311 10.50 -11.94 -18.05
N ARG A 312 9.86 -11.50 -16.96
CA ARG A 312 8.49 -11.93 -16.59
C ARG A 312 7.49 -11.56 -17.67
N ALA A 313 7.51 -10.30 -18.13
CA ALA A 313 6.64 -9.83 -19.20
C ALA A 313 6.84 -10.62 -20.52
N ALA A 314 8.05 -11.11 -20.80
CA ALA A 314 8.31 -11.95 -21.95
C ALA A 314 7.77 -13.38 -21.79
N HIS A 315 7.85 -13.96 -20.59
CA HIS A 315 7.25 -15.27 -20.27
C HIS A 315 5.72 -15.22 -20.41
N GLU A 316 5.08 -14.18 -19.87
CA GLU A 316 3.64 -13.97 -19.99
C GLU A 316 3.18 -13.80 -21.44
N LYS A 317 3.95 -13.04 -22.26
CA LYS A 317 3.69 -12.91 -23.70
C LYS A 317 3.80 -14.26 -24.42
N SER A 318 4.83 -15.05 -24.09
CA SER A 318 5.03 -16.38 -24.68
C SER A 318 3.90 -17.35 -24.31
N GLU A 319 3.39 -17.29 -23.07
CA GLU A 319 2.26 -18.10 -22.61
C GLU A 319 0.94 -17.67 -23.26
N SER A 320 0.73 -16.36 -23.46
CA SER A 320 -0.45 -15.83 -24.17
C SER A 320 -0.49 -16.18 -25.66
N THR A 321 0.67 -16.29 -26.32
CA THR A 321 0.78 -16.71 -27.73
C THR A 321 0.88 -18.23 -27.92
N GLY A 322 1.01 -19.00 -26.83
CA GLY A 322 1.24 -20.44 -26.83
C GLY A 322 0.00 -21.33 -26.85
N SER A 323 -1.21 -20.77 -26.83
CA SER A 323 -2.46 -21.53 -27.00
C SER A 323 -2.86 -21.60 -28.47
N GLY A 324 -2.12 -22.38 -29.26
CA GLY A 324 -2.42 -22.58 -30.67
C GLY A 324 -1.36 -23.36 -31.43
N THR A 325 -1.65 -24.64 -31.68
CA THR A 325 -1.06 -25.59 -32.64
C THR A 325 0.13 -26.45 -32.19
N GLU A 326 -0.13 -27.77 -32.15
CA GLU A 326 0.80 -28.87 -31.85
C GLU A 326 1.76 -29.24 -33.01
N ALA A 327 2.85 -29.92 -32.60
CA ALA A 327 3.59 -31.01 -33.25
C ALA A 327 4.74 -30.69 -34.24
N ALA A 328 5.99 -30.99 -33.84
CA ALA A 328 6.64 -32.29 -34.11
C ALA A 328 8.20 -32.25 -34.19
N SER A 329 8.81 -33.25 -33.52
CA SER A 329 10.10 -33.91 -33.78
C SER A 329 11.39 -33.22 -33.31
N SER A 330 12.44 -33.88 -32.82
CA SER A 330 12.70 -35.25 -32.34
C SER A 330 14.16 -35.33 -31.81
N ARG A 331 14.47 -36.42 -31.10
CA ARG A 331 15.77 -36.96 -30.60
C ARG A 331 15.94 -36.74 -29.09
N GLY A 332 16.03 -37.76 -28.22
CA GLY A 332 16.13 -39.22 -28.37
C GLY A 332 17.02 -39.78 -27.24
N ALA A 333 16.65 -40.95 -26.71
CA ALA A 333 17.33 -41.85 -25.74
C ALA A 333 16.54 -42.00 -24.42
N SER A 334 15.60 -42.96 -24.28
CA SER A 334 15.71 -44.43 -24.07
C SER A 334 15.74 -44.81 -22.58
N VAL A 335 14.65 -45.31 -21.94
CA VAL A 335 14.14 -46.73 -21.82
C VAL A 335 14.27 -47.20 -20.34
N PRO A 336 13.42 -48.08 -19.73
CA PRO A 336 11.95 -48.21 -19.70
C PRO A 336 11.34 -48.61 -18.30
N GLU A 337 10.00 -48.71 -18.24
CA GLU A 337 9.10 -49.67 -17.53
C GLU A 337 9.37 -50.26 -16.13
N ALA A 338 8.37 -50.12 -15.24
CA ALA A 338 7.64 -51.21 -14.54
C ALA A 338 6.49 -50.59 -13.71
N GLU A 339 5.20 -50.73 -14.06
CA GLU A 339 4.26 -51.84 -13.84
C GLU A 339 3.37 -51.68 -12.57
N MET A 340 2.06 -51.87 -12.80
CA MET A 340 1.03 -52.43 -11.92
C MET A 340 0.18 -51.58 -10.94
N ALA A 341 -1.12 -51.60 -11.27
CA ALA A 341 -2.30 -51.91 -10.43
C ALA A 341 -2.78 -50.85 -9.42
N ALA A 342 -4.06 -50.67 -9.12
CA ALA A 342 -5.36 -51.11 -9.65
C ALA A 342 -6.43 -50.41 -8.76
N ALA A 343 -7.68 -50.40 -9.25
CA ALA A 343 -8.92 -50.30 -8.48
C ALA A 343 -9.49 -48.91 -8.13
N GLU A 344 -10.36 -48.41 -9.02
CA GLU A 344 -11.74 -48.00 -8.65
C GLU A 344 -12.55 -49.26 -8.24
N PRO A 345 -13.62 -49.20 -7.41
CA PRO A 345 -14.89 -48.47 -7.70
C PRO A 345 -15.57 -47.92 -6.40
N THR A 346 -16.75 -47.28 -6.29
CA THR A 346 -18.04 -47.30 -6.99
C THR A 346 -18.86 -46.03 -6.63
N ASP A 347 -19.49 -45.44 -7.65
CA ASP A 347 -20.88 -44.96 -7.78
C ASP A 347 -21.83 -45.04 -6.55
N ALA A 348 -22.49 -43.91 -6.22
CA ALA A 348 -23.96 -43.76 -6.20
C ALA A 348 -24.46 -42.50 -5.45
N GLY A 349 -25.39 -41.76 -6.09
CA GLY A 349 -26.49 -41.04 -5.43
C GLY A 349 -26.25 -39.55 -5.15
N SER A 350 -26.54 -38.67 -6.11
CA SER A 350 -27.85 -38.00 -6.29
C SER A 350 -28.09 -36.81 -5.35
N CYS A 351 -28.11 -35.63 -5.98
CA CYS A 351 -28.93 -34.47 -5.69
C CYS A 351 -29.89 -34.55 -4.50
N ASP A 352 -29.68 -33.66 -3.53
CA ASP A 352 -30.78 -32.98 -2.86
C ASP A 352 -30.49 -31.48 -2.86
N SER A 353 -31.51 -30.75 -3.29
CA SER A 353 -31.56 -29.32 -3.51
C SER A 353 -32.31 -28.64 -2.35
N GLU A 354 -31.84 -27.43 -2.02
CA GLU A 354 -32.52 -26.33 -1.29
C GLU A 354 -32.58 -26.37 0.26
N PRO A 355 -32.73 -25.19 0.96
CA PRO A 355 -32.91 -23.82 0.47
C PRO A 355 -31.91 -22.77 1.02
N GLU A 356 -31.74 -21.67 0.27
CA GLU A 356 -31.22 -20.40 0.79
C GLU A 356 -32.18 -19.80 1.83
N PRO A 357 -31.69 -19.24 2.95
CA PRO A 357 -32.51 -18.39 3.79
C PRO A 357 -32.67 -17.01 3.14
N ALA A 358 -33.92 -16.68 2.82
CA ALA A 358 -34.36 -15.40 2.30
C ALA A 358 -33.87 -14.20 3.14
N ALA A 359 -33.39 -13.17 2.45
CA ALA A 359 -33.16 -11.85 3.02
C ALA A 359 -34.46 -11.28 3.60
N PRO A 360 -34.44 -10.68 4.81
CA PRO A 360 -35.60 -9.95 5.33
C PRO A 360 -35.79 -8.66 4.51
N PRO A 361 -37.05 -8.19 4.37
CA PRO A 361 -37.37 -7.02 3.57
C PRO A 361 -36.79 -5.75 4.20
N ALA A 362 -36.16 -4.93 3.38
CA ALA A 362 -35.90 -3.54 3.72
C ALA A 362 -37.23 -2.78 3.74
N ASP A 363 -37.62 -2.24 4.90
CA ASP A 363 -37.96 -0.81 4.94
C ASP A 363 -38.14 -0.18 6.34
N SER A 364 -37.74 1.09 6.35
CA SER A 364 -38.06 2.18 7.28
C SER A 364 -37.28 2.30 8.61
N ALA A 365 -36.27 3.19 8.63
CA ALA A 365 -36.35 4.47 9.35
C ALA A 365 -35.09 5.32 9.13
N THR A 366 -35.28 6.38 8.32
CA THR A 366 -34.63 7.70 8.36
C THR A 366 -33.65 8.01 9.50
N GLY A 367 -32.39 8.25 9.12
CA GLY A 367 -31.46 9.19 9.77
C GLY A 367 -30.74 9.97 8.67
N ALA A 368 -30.99 11.28 8.59
CA ALA A 368 -30.39 12.16 7.59
C ALA A 368 -28.87 12.24 7.82
N GLY A 369 -28.09 11.62 6.93
CA GLY A 369 -26.63 11.54 6.97
C GLY A 369 -26.05 10.49 6.00
N GLY A 370 -26.87 9.58 5.49
CA GLY A 370 -26.43 8.52 4.56
C GLY A 370 -26.24 8.91 3.10
N ARG A 371 -26.76 10.05 2.63
CA ARG A 371 -26.79 10.33 1.18
C ARG A 371 -25.43 10.61 0.55
N ASP A 372 -24.51 11.27 1.25
CA ASP A 372 -23.22 11.65 0.65
C ASP A 372 -22.17 10.51 0.74
N PHE A 373 -22.31 9.61 1.72
CA PHE A 373 -21.51 8.38 1.79
C PHE A 373 -22.03 7.29 0.85
N ASP A 374 -23.36 7.20 0.65
CA ASP A 374 -23.92 6.41 -0.44
C ASP A 374 -23.38 6.92 -1.79
N ASP A 375 -23.20 8.23 -1.97
CA ASP A 375 -22.60 8.80 -3.20
C ASP A 375 -21.09 8.52 -3.34
N MET A 376 -20.30 8.48 -2.26
CA MET A 376 -18.89 8.02 -2.31
C MET A 376 -18.78 6.51 -2.56
N LEU A 377 -19.67 5.71 -1.96
CA LEU A 377 -19.78 4.27 -2.19
C LEU A 377 -20.24 3.96 -3.61
N VAL A 378 -21.17 4.76 -4.15
CA VAL A 378 -21.58 4.73 -5.56
C VAL A 378 -20.45 5.20 -6.46
N GLY A 379 -19.65 6.19 -6.07
CA GLY A 379 -18.47 6.63 -6.82
C GLY A 379 -17.32 5.63 -6.83
N PHE A 380 -17.17 4.82 -5.77
CA PHE A 380 -16.24 3.71 -5.73
C PHE A 380 -16.76 2.52 -6.55
N ARG A 381 -18.04 2.15 -6.37
CA ARG A 381 -18.73 1.15 -7.19
C ARG A 381 -18.74 1.51 -8.68
N ALA A 382 -18.95 2.78 -9.03
CA ALA A 382 -18.90 3.25 -10.42
C ALA A 382 -17.48 3.22 -11.01
N ARG A 383 -16.43 3.33 -10.17
CA ARG A 383 -15.04 3.14 -10.60
C ARG A 383 -14.71 1.66 -10.80
N THR A 384 -15.27 0.76 -10.01
CA THR A 384 -15.11 -0.70 -10.14
C THR A 384 -16.03 -1.32 -11.20
N ASP A 385 -17.21 -0.75 -11.44
CA ASP A 385 -18.18 -1.21 -12.45
C ASP A 385 -17.84 -0.68 -13.87
N ALA A 386 -17.07 0.42 -13.96
CA ALA A 386 -16.58 0.95 -15.24
C ALA A 386 -15.45 0.11 -15.84
N THR A 387 -14.83 -0.77 -15.05
CA THR A 387 -13.99 -1.86 -15.52
C THR A 387 -14.88 -3.10 -15.66
N GLN A 388 -15.54 -3.25 -16.81
CA GLN A 388 -16.18 -4.52 -17.14
C GLN A 388 -15.11 -5.58 -17.36
N ASP A 389 -14.80 -6.31 -16.30
CA ASP A 389 -14.40 -7.73 -16.27
C ASP A 389 -14.68 -8.22 -14.84
N GLU A 390 -14.86 -9.53 -14.67
CA GLU A 390 -15.26 -10.20 -13.41
C GLU A 390 -14.70 -9.54 -12.14
N THR A 391 -15.57 -9.22 -11.18
CA THR A 391 -15.26 -8.57 -9.89
C THR A 391 -13.93 -9.05 -9.31
N ASP A 392 -12.93 -8.16 -9.27
CA ASP A 392 -11.61 -8.44 -8.71
C ASP A 392 -11.73 -8.81 -7.22
N PRO A 393 -11.43 -10.06 -6.83
CA PRO A 393 -11.57 -10.49 -5.45
C PRO A 393 -10.56 -9.81 -4.52
N GLU A 394 -9.43 -9.33 -5.04
CA GLU A 394 -8.44 -8.60 -4.26
C GLU A 394 -8.99 -7.21 -3.90
N ALA A 395 -9.60 -6.50 -4.86
CA ALA A 395 -10.25 -5.22 -4.60
C ALA A 395 -11.38 -5.31 -3.56
N HIS A 396 -12.20 -6.37 -3.59
CA HIS A 396 -13.20 -6.62 -2.55
C HIS A 396 -12.56 -6.93 -1.19
N CYS A 397 -11.41 -7.61 -1.16
CA CYS A 397 -10.66 -7.87 0.06
C CYS A 397 -10.08 -6.58 0.66
N GLU A 398 -9.41 -5.76 -0.14
CA GLU A 398 -8.86 -4.45 0.27
C GLU A 398 -9.95 -3.52 0.79
N PHE A 399 -11.09 -3.48 0.10
CA PHE A 399 -12.22 -2.67 0.53
C PHE A 399 -12.85 -3.19 1.84
N GLY A 400 -12.95 -4.51 2.00
CA GLY A 400 -13.35 -5.13 3.26
C GLY A 400 -12.41 -4.79 4.42
N ILE A 401 -11.09 -4.74 4.18
CA ILE A 401 -10.09 -4.33 5.18
C ILE A 401 -10.35 -2.91 5.66
N ALA A 402 -10.58 -1.98 4.73
CA ALA A 402 -10.89 -0.59 5.06
C ALA A 402 -12.17 -0.50 5.93
N LEU A 403 -13.23 -1.23 5.55
CA LEU A 403 -14.48 -1.25 6.31
C LEU A 403 -14.32 -1.87 7.71
N HIS A 404 -13.51 -2.93 7.84
CA HIS A 404 -13.21 -3.59 9.10
C HIS A 404 -12.44 -2.64 10.05
N GLN A 405 -11.43 -1.93 9.54
CA GLN A 405 -10.69 -0.93 10.30
C GLN A 405 -11.57 0.25 10.74
N MET A 406 -12.61 0.58 9.97
CA MET A 406 -13.62 1.58 10.32
C MET A 406 -14.66 1.07 11.34
N GLY A 407 -14.58 -0.18 11.77
CA GLY A 407 -15.57 -0.81 12.67
C GLY A 407 -16.92 -1.07 12.02
N ARG A 408 -17.04 -0.96 10.69
CA ARG A 408 -18.24 -1.30 9.93
C ARG A 408 -18.26 -2.80 9.64
N LEU A 409 -18.31 -3.61 10.69
CA LEU A 409 -18.15 -5.07 10.61
C LEU A 409 -19.17 -5.72 9.67
N GLU A 410 -20.43 -5.28 9.68
CA GLU A 410 -21.45 -5.82 8.77
C GLU A 410 -21.15 -5.57 7.28
N ASP A 411 -20.64 -4.38 6.95
CA ASP A 411 -20.29 -4.04 5.57
C ASP A 411 -19.01 -4.76 5.14
N ALA A 412 -18.01 -4.81 6.02
CA ALA A 412 -16.78 -5.58 5.81
C ALA A 412 -17.08 -7.05 5.54
N ILE A 413 -17.99 -7.65 6.32
CA ILE A 413 -18.46 -9.02 6.12
C ILE A 413 -19.05 -9.21 4.72
N ARG A 414 -19.82 -8.25 4.20
CA ARG A 414 -20.40 -8.37 2.84
C ARG A 414 -19.33 -8.33 1.76
N GLU A 415 -18.33 -7.46 1.89
CA GLU A 415 -17.24 -7.34 0.91
C GLU A 415 -16.31 -8.56 0.94
N PHE A 416 -15.93 -9.04 2.14
CA PHE A 416 -15.18 -10.30 2.24
C PHE A 416 -15.98 -11.50 1.72
N GLN A 417 -17.30 -11.54 1.95
CA GLN A 417 -18.16 -12.56 1.35
C GLN A 417 -18.18 -12.48 -0.18
N ALA A 418 -18.07 -11.30 -0.78
CA ALA A 418 -17.92 -11.16 -2.23
C ALA A 418 -16.57 -11.72 -2.69
N ALA A 419 -15.46 -11.34 -2.03
CA ALA A 419 -14.12 -11.84 -2.35
C ALA A 419 -14.03 -13.38 -2.29
N THR A 420 -14.66 -14.01 -1.29
CA THR A 420 -14.65 -15.48 -1.11
C THR A 420 -15.50 -16.26 -2.11
N ARG A 421 -16.31 -15.59 -2.95
CA ARG A 421 -17.13 -16.22 -4.01
C ARG A 421 -16.41 -16.33 -5.34
N ALA A 422 -15.27 -15.67 -5.51
CA ALA A 422 -14.49 -15.73 -6.73
C ALA A 422 -13.93 -17.14 -7.01
N PRO A 423 -13.60 -17.47 -8.27
CA PRO A 423 -13.00 -18.76 -8.63
C PRO A 423 -11.67 -19.01 -7.91
N GLU A 424 -10.86 -17.96 -7.77
CA GLU A 424 -9.59 -17.95 -7.05
C GLU A 424 -9.66 -16.90 -5.93
N PRO A 425 -10.24 -17.26 -4.76
CA PRO A 425 -10.45 -16.31 -3.69
C PRO A 425 -9.15 -16.12 -2.87
N PRO A 426 -8.82 -14.89 -2.45
CA PRO A 426 -7.67 -14.64 -1.60
C PRO A 426 -7.87 -15.28 -0.22
N VAL A 427 -6.88 -16.05 0.23
CA VAL A 427 -6.88 -16.69 1.57
C VAL A 427 -7.10 -15.66 2.68
N ARG A 428 -6.51 -14.46 2.51
CA ARG A 428 -6.62 -13.34 3.45
C ARG A 428 -8.07 -12.91 3.68
N ALA A 429 -8.94 -12.99 2.67
CA ALA A 429 -10.36 -12.66 2.84
C ALA A 429 -11.06 -13.63 3.79
N PHE A 430 -10.69 -14.92 3.80
CA PHE A 430 -11.24 -15.88 4.75
C PHE A 430 -10.77 -15.64 6.18
N GLU A 431 -9.48 -15.31 6.35
CA GLU A 431 -8.91 -14.95 7.65
C GLU A 431 -9.67 -13.77 8.27
N LEU A 432 -9.79 -12.68 7.53
CA LEU A 432 -10.44 -11.44 7.99
C LEU A 432 -11.95 -11.59 8.16
N LEU A 433 -12.61 -12.37 7.30
CA LEU A 433 -14.03 -12.72 7.48
C LEU A 433 -14.24 -13.54 8.76
N GLY A 434 -13.35 -14.49 9.04
CA GLY A 434 -13.34 -15.25 10.29
C GLY A 434 -13.15 -14.36 11.51
N GLN A 435 -12.21 -13.42 11.43
CA GLN A 435 -11.97 -12.42 12.46
C GLN A 435 -13.21 -11.54 12.71
N CYS A 436 -13.86 -11.02 11.66
CA CYS A 436 -15.10 -10.24 11.80
C CYS A 436 -16.19 -11.04 12.54
N PHE A 437 -16.34 -12.33 12.22
CA PHE A 437 -17.30 -13.17 12.93
C PHE A 437 -16.91 -13.48 14.38
N LEU A 438 -15.62 -13.47 14.72
CA LEU A 438 -15.18 -13.59 16.10
C LEU A 438 -15.48 -12.33 16.91
N GLU A 439 -15.31 -11.16 16.31
CA GLU A 439 -15.64 -9.87 16.92
C GLU A 439 -17.14 -9.68 17.15
N GLU A 440 -17.98 -10.24 16.27
CA GLU A 440 -19.44 -10.28 16.41
C GLU A 440 -19.95 -11.44 17.31
N ASP A 441 -19.06 -12.14 18.03
CA ASP A 441 -19.37 -13.31 18.87
C ASP A 441 -20.04 -14.50 18.11
N LEU A 442 -19.94 -14.52 16.78
CA LEU A 442 -20.48 -15.56 15.89
C LEU A 442 -19.48 -16.70 15.66
N HIS A 443 -18.92 -17.25 16.73
CA HIS A 443 -17.80 -18.21 16.68
C HIS A 443 -18.09 -19.47 15.83
N ARG A 444 -19.33 -19.99 15.85
CA ARG A 444 -19.72 -21.15 15.01
C ARG A 444 -19.68 -20.84 13.52
N VAL A 445 -19.96 -19.60 13.13
CA VAL A 445 -19.89 -19.17 11.73
C VAL A 445 -18.43 -19.02 11.32
N ALA A 446 -17.61 -18.39 12.18
CA ALA A 446 -16.17 -18.26 11.99
C ALA A 446 -15.50 -19.61 11.70
N VAL A 447 -15.76 -20.64 12.52
CA VAL A 447 -15.24 -22.00 12.31
C VAL A 447 -15.57 -22.54 10.92
N ARG A 448 -16.83 -22.40 10.47
CA ARG A 448 -17.26 -22.92 9.16
C ARG A 448 -16.54 -22.23 8.00
N VAL A 449 -16.39 -20.92 8.07
CA VAL A 449 -15.73 -20.11 7.04
C VAL A 449 -14.23 -20.42 6.99
N LEU A 450 -13.57 -20.41 8.14
CA LEU A 450 -12.13 -20.68 8.23
C LEU A 450 -11.79 -22.13 7.83
N THR A 451 -12.65 -23.09 8.16
CA THR A 451 -12.50 -24.49 7.69
C THR A 451 -12.60 -24.61 6.17
N ARG A 452 -13.38 -23.74 5.50
CA ARG A 452 -13.47 -23.71 4.04
C ARG A 452 -12.15 -23.24 3.41
N ALA A 453 -11.45 -22.29 4.02
CA ALA A 453 -10.16 -21.82 3.55
C ALA A 453 -9.10 -22.94 3.52
N LEU A 454 -9.12 -23.85 4.51
CA LEU A 454 -8.25 -25.02 4.56
C LEU A 454 -8.47 -26.04 3.43
N ARG A 455 -9.56 -25.90 2.65
CA ARG A 455 -9.88 -26.77 1.52
C ARG A 455 -9.54 -26.14 0.16
N LEU A 456 -9.02 -24.91 0.14
CA LEU A 456 -8.63 -24.25 -1.10
C LEU A 456 -7.40 -24.94 -1.71
N PRO A 457 -7.42 -25.29 -3.00
CA PRO A 457 -6.27 -25.87 -3.68
C PRO A 457 -5.18 -24.82 -3.88
N GLY A 458 -3.91 -25.23 -3.89
CA GLY A 458 -2.80 -24.38 -4.33
C GLY A 458 -2.16 -23.48 -3.25
N HIS A 459 -2.67 -23.48 -2.02
CA HIS A 459 -2.09 -22.68 -0.92
C HIS A 459 -1.22 -23.53 0.02
N PRO A 460 0.07 -23.19 0.22
CA PRO A 460 0.92 -23.83 1.22
C PRO A 460 0.45 -23.49 2.64
N GLU A 461 0.73 -24.36 3.62
CA GLU A 461 0.30 -24.13 5.02
C GLU A 461 0.86 -22.84 5.64
N VAL A 462 1.99 -22.34 5.13
CA VAL A 462 2.58 -21.05 5.56
C VAL A 462 1.63 -19.87 5.27
N GLU A 463 0.89 -19.90 4.17
CA GLU A 463 -0.10 -18.86 3.83
C GLU A 463 -1.38 -19.00 4.68
N LEU A 464 -1.62 -20.17 5.28
CA LEU A 464 -2.79 -20.48 6.09
C LEU A 464 -2.58 -20.21 7.59
N LEU A 465 -1.42 -19.68 8.01
CA LEU A 465 -1.12 -19.45 9.43
C LEU A 465 -2.14 -18.55 10.12
N GLY A 466 -2.52 -17.43 9.49
CA GLY A 466 -3.54 -16.53 10.00
C GLY A 466 -4.90 -17.23 10.13
N VAL A 467 -5.30 -18.01 9.13
CA VAL A 467 -6.54 -18.80 9.14
C VAL A 467 -6.54 -19.84 10.26
N LEU A 468 -5.45 -20.59 10.42
CA LEU A 468 -5.30 -21.61 11.46
C LEU A 468 -5.33 -20.99 12.86
N TYR A 469 -4.67 -19.85 13.04
CA TYR A 469 -4.69 -19.11 14.29
C TYR A 469 -6.12 -18.64 14.64
N GLN A 470 -6.82 -17.98 13.70
CA GLN A 470 -8.20 -17.54 13.92
C GLN A 470 -9.16 -18.73 14.16
N LEU A 471 -8.92 -19.87 13.51
CA LEU A 471 -9.70 -21.08 13.73
C LEU A 471 -9.49 -21.64 15.14
N GLY A 472 -8.25 -21.62 15.63
CA GLY A 472 -7.91 -21.96 17.01
C GLY A 472 -8.61 -21.05 18.01
N VAL A 473 -8.59 -19.74 17.78
CA VAL A 473 -9.32 -18.76 18.61
C VAL A 473 -10.83 -19.03 18.60
N ALA A 474 -11.40 -19.35 17.43
CA ALA A 474 -12.81 -19.70 17.31
C ALA A 474 -13.20 -20.97 18.08
N HIS A 475 -12.37 -22.01 18.02
CA HIS A 475 -12.56 -23.23 18.80
C HIS A 475 -12.41 -22.99 20.29
N GLN A 476 -11.42 -22.18 20.69
CA GLN A 476 -11.22 -21.79 22.08
C GLN A 476 -12.45 -21.05 22.64
N ALA A 477 -13.01 -20.11 21.88
CA ALA A 477 -14.23 -19.38 22.26
C ALA A 477 -15.47 -20.29 22.38
N LEU A 478 -15.51 -21.40 21.63
CA LEU A 478 -16.55 -22.42 21.72
C LEU A 478 -16.33 -23.45 22.85
N GLY A 479 -15.23 -23.36 23.59
CA GLY A 479 -14.85 -24.34 24.63
C GLY A 479 -14.32 -25.66 24.07
N ALA A 480 -13.96 -25.69 22.79
CA ALA A 480 -13.45 -26.85 22.07
C ALA A 480 -11.91 -26.90 22.15
N SER A 481 -11.38 -27.11 23.36
CA SER A 481 -9.93 -26.96 23.65
C SER A 481 -9.04 -27.93 22.88
N GLU A 482 -9.49 -29.15 22.62
CA GLU A 482 -8.73 -30.15 21.85
C GLU A 482 -8.51 -29.67 20.40
N GLN A 483 -9.57 -29.21 19.74
CA GLN A 483 -9.51 -28.69 18.37
C GLN A 483 -8.71 -27.38 18.29
N ALA A 484 -8.83 -26.53 19.31
CA ALA A 484 -8.04 -25.30 19.41
C ALA A 484 -6.54 -25.62 19.52
N LEU A 485 -6.18 -26.59 20.36
CA LEU A 485 -4.80 -27.03 20.53
C LEU A 485 -4.21 -27.57 19.22
N GLU A 486 -4.95 -28.41 18.48
CA GLU A 486 -4.51 -28.93 17.18
C GLU A 486 -4.23 -27.81 16.16
N CYS A 487 -5.08 -26.77 16.14
CA CYS A 487 -4.85 -25.60 15.27
C CYS A 487 -3.60 -24.83 15.67
N PHE A 488 -3.39 -24.57 16.96
CA PHE A 488 -2.23 -23.85 17.45
C PHE A 488 -0.93 -24.64 17.32
N GLU A 489 -0.96 -25.97 17.49
CA GLU A 489 0.18 -26.86 17.25
C GLU A 489 0.65 -26.79 15.80
N ARG A 490 -0.28 -26.76 14.84
CA ARG A 490 0.05 -26.60 13.42
C ARG A 490 0.71 -25.25 13.14
N VAL A 491 0.17 -24.16 13.68
CA VAL A 491 0.78 -22.83 13.57
C VAL A 491 2.19 -22.83 14.17
N TYR A 492 2.34 -23.33 15.40
CA TYR A 492 3.62 -23.39 16.11
C TYR A 492 4.67 -24.26 15.41
N SER A 493 4.25 -25.33 14.73
CA SER A 493 5.15 -26.22 13.99
C SER A 493 5.81 -25.54 12.77
N ILE A 494 5.16 -24.52 12.22
CA ILE A 494 5.62 -23.77 11.06
C ILE A 494 6.35 -22.49 11.50
N ASP A 495 5.74 -21.74 12.42
CA ASP A 495 6.28 -20.50 12.98
C ASP A 495 6.01 -20.40 14.48
N ILE A 496 7.08 -20.49 15.26
CA ILE A 496 7.09 -20.48 16.72
C ILE A 496 6.75 -19.07 17.26
N ASP A 497 7.10 -18.02 16.51
CA ASP A 497 6.98 -16.62 16.91
C ASP A 497 5.70 -15.95 16.36
N PHE A 498 4.81 -16.73 15.72
CA PHE A 498 3.57 -16.22 15.16
C PHE A 498 2.57 -15.80 16.25
N MET A 499 2.44 -14.49 16.46
CA MET A 499 1.51 -13.88 17.43
C MET A 499 1.73 -14.43 18.85
N ASP A 500 0.68 -14.71 19.62
CA ASP A 500 0.71 -15.28 20.97
C ASP A 500 0.49 -16.80 20.97
N VAL A 501 0.79 -17.51 19.87
CA VAL A 501 0.47 -18.95 19.70
C VAL A 501 1.03 -19.83 20.82
N GLY A 502 2.26 -19.56 21.29
CA GLY A 502 2.87 -20.32 22.38
C GLY A 502 2.19 -20.11 23.75
N ASP A 503 1.58 -18.95 23.98
CA ASP A 503 0.73 -18.70 25.16
C ASP A 503 -0.62 -19.40 25.02
N ARG A 504 -1.22 -19.34 23.82
CA ARG A 504 -2.51 -19.98 23.50
C ARG A 504 -2.46 -21.50 23.61
N MET A 505 -1.38 -22.14 23.16
CA MET A 505 -1.17 -23.59 23.33
C MET A 505 -1.13 -23.98 24.82
N ARG A 506 -0.37 -23.23 25.63
CA ARG A 506 -0.30 -23.47 27.08
C ARG A 506 -1.64 -23.29 27.75
N ALA A 507 -2.44 -22.33 27.30
CA ALA A 507 -3.79 -22.09 27.82
C ALA A 507 -4.80 -23.21 27.45
N CYS A 508 -4.63 -23.88 26.31
CA CYS A 508 -5.51 -24.97 25.88
C CYS A 508 -5.10 -26.34 26.43
N ALA A 509 -3.85 -26.47 26.92
CA ALA A 509 -3.30 -27.71 27.49
C ALA A 509 -3.59 -27.88 29.01
N LEU A 510 -4.22 -26.88 29.65
CA LEU A 510 -4.65 -26.87 31.05
C LEU A 510 -6.14 -27.16 31.17
#